data_AF-A0A940TXE5-F1
#
_entry.id   AF-A0A940TXE5-F1
#
_cell.length_a   1.000
_cell.length_b   1.000
_cell.length_c   1.000
_cell.angle_alpha   90.00
_cell.angle_beta   90.00
_cell.angle_gamma   90.00
#
_symmetry.space_group_name_H-M   'P 1'
#
loop_
_entity.id
_entity.type
_entity.pdbx_description
1 polymer ?
#
loop_
_entity_poly.entity_id
_entity_poly.type
_entity_poly.pdbx_seq_one_letter_code
_entity_poly.pdbx_strand_id
1 'polypeptide(L)' 'MSTHTPPERKTSPHLPFGDQRNAPWYGQDILSVKQFSRSDLEYIFGVAHEMRVMVERVGTFDLLKGKI' A
#
# COMPACT_ATOMS: atom_id res chain seq x y z
N MET A 1 -15.64 2.33 -36.47
CA MET A 1 -14.31 2.17 -35.84
C MET A 1 -14.48 2.44 -34.36
N SER A 2 -14.48 1.41 -33.52
CA SER A 2 -14.70 1.59 -32.07
C SER A 2 -13.42 2.11 -31.43
N THR A 3 -13.46 3.34 -30.93
CA THR A 3 -12.36 3.98 -30.20
C THR A 3 -12.24 3.34 -28.82
N HIS A 4 -11.22 2.52 -28.62
CA HIS A 4 -10.84 2.00 -27.30
C HIS A 4 -10.10 3.10 -26.54
N THR A 5 -10.80 3.84 -25.67
CA THR A 5 -10.17 4.73 -24.69
C THR A 5 -9.55 3.86 -23.59
N PRO A 6 -8.22 3.85 -23.39
CA PRO A 6 -7.60 3.09 -22.32
C PRO A 6 -8.12 3.58 -20.96
N PRO A 7 -8.37 2.68 -19.99
CA PRO A 7 -8.74 3.10 -18.64
C PRO A 7 -7.63 3.99 -18.07
N GLU A 8 -8.02 5.12 -17.50
CA GLU A 8 -7.12 6.07 -16.85
C GLU A 8 -6.33 5.33 -15.77
N ARG A 9 -5.03 5.13 -15.98
CA ARG A 9 -4.13 4.56 -14.96
C ARG A 9 -3.92 5.62 -13.90
N LYS A 10 -4.78 5.63 -12.88
CA LYS A 10 -4.51 6.36 -11.64
C LYS A 10 -3.27 5.72 -11.01
N THR A 11 -2.12 6.41 -11.10
CA THR A 11 -0.93 6.04 -10.36
C THR A 11 -1.22 6.31 -8.89
N SER A 12 -1.51 5.27 -8.12
CA SER A 12 -1.71 5.41 -6.68
C SER A 12 -0.40 5.83 -6.02
N PRO A 13 -0.39 6.83 -5.12
CA PRO A 13 0.83 7.33 -4.49
C PRO A 13 1.50 6.30 -3.56
N HIS A 14 0.77 5.26 -3.15
CA HIS A 14 1.24 4.19 -2.27
C HIS A 14 1.80 2.97 -3.01
N LEU A 15 1.85 3.01 -4.35
CA LEU A 15 2.40 1.95 -5.21
C LEU A 15 3.74 2.39 -5.82
N PRO A 16 4.64 1.45 -6.16
CA PRO A 16 4.54 0.01 -5.97
C PRO A 16 4.82 -0.43 -4.53
N PHE A 17 4.18 -1.52 -4.12
CA PHE A 17 4.46 -2.17 -2.85
C PHE A 17 5.81 -2.92 -2.88
N GLY A 18 6.54 -2.93 -1.76
CA GLY A 18 7.83 -3.60 -1.64
C GLY A 18 8.60 -3.22 -0.36
N ASP A 19 9.90 -3.51 -0.32
CA ASP A 19 10.82 -3.13 0.78
C ASP A 19 11.08 -1.60 0.78
N GLN A 20 10.06 -0.83 1.17
CA GLN A 20 10.15 0.63 1.26
C GLN A 20 10.86 1.06 2.54
N ARG A 21 12.19 1.01 2.53
CA ARG A 21 13.03 1.38 3.68
C ARG A 21 12.89 2.82 4.13
N ASN A 22 12.33 3.68 3.29
CA ASN A 22 12.09 5.09 3.57
C ASN A 22 10.70 5.34 4.20
N ALA A 23 9.90 4.29 4.43
CA ALA A 23 8.61 4.43 5.06
C ALA A 23 8.75 4.89 6.53
N PRO A 24 7.80 5.66 7.08
CA PRO A 24 7.92 6.28 8.40
C PRO A 24 8.18 5.29 9.56
N TRP A 25 7.77 4.03 9.40
CA TRP A 25 7.86 3.00 10.45
C TRP A 25 8.78 1.84 10.09
N TYR A 26 9.62 1.99 9.08
CA TYR A 26 10.57 0.94 8.72
C TYR A 26 11.55 0.69 9.88
N GLY A 27 11.58 -0.53 10.40
CA GLY A 27 12.43 -0.91 11.54
C GLY A 27 12.02 -0.27 12.87
N GLN A 28 10.78 0.21 12.99
CA GLN A 28 10.23 0.76 14.24
C GLN A 28 9.25 -0.24 14.88
N ASP A 29 9.21 -0.27 16.22
CA ASP A 29 8.28 -1.10 16.97
C ASP A 29 6.88 -0.47 17.07
N ILE A 30 5.84 -1.26 16.79
CA ILE A 30 4.43 -0.86 16.93
C ILE A 30 3.87 -1.40 18.25
N LEU A 31 3.95 -0.59 19.31
CA LEU A 31 3.63 -0.96 20.69
C LEU A 31 2.32 -0.34 21.21
N SER A 32 1.93 0.83 20.68
CA SER A 32 0.76 1.57 21.15
C SER A 32 0.16 2.44 20.07
N VAL A 33 -1.18 2.58 20.10
CA VAL A 33 -1.92 3.53 19.25
C VAL A 33 -1.48 4.98 19.44
N LYS A 34 -0.91 5.33 20.60
CA LYS A 34 -0.41 6.69 20.87
C LYS A 34 0.82 7.06 20.04
N GLN A 35 1.46 6.10 19.36
CA GLN A 35 2.58 6.36 18.44
C GLN A 35 2.14 6.96 17.11
N PHE A 36 0.83 6.97 16.81
CA PHE A 36 0.29 7.39 15.52
C PHE A 36 -0.49 8.69 15.65
N SER A 37 -0.20 9.63 14.76
CA SER A 37 -0.99 10.83 14.52
C SER A 37 -2.18 10.54 13.59
N ARG A 38 -3.09 11.51 13.43
CA ARG A 38 -4.22 11.37 12.50
C ARG A 38 -3.77 11.19 11.05
N SER A 39 -2.75 11.94 10.62
CA SER A 39 -2.16 11.82 9.28
C SER A 39 -1.52 10.46 9.05
N ASP A 40 -0.96 9.84 10.09
CA ASP A 40 -0.41 8.48 10.00
C ASP A 40 -1.52 7.46 9.72
N LEU A 41 -2.67 7.60 10.39
CA LEU A 41 -3.83 6.73 10.16
C LEU A 41 -4.39 6.91 8.75
N GLU A 42 -4.47 8.15 8.24
CA GLU A 42 -4.87 8.43 6.86
C GLU A 42 -3.94 7.73 5.85
N TYR A 43 -2.63 7.79 6.08
CA TYR A 43 -1.65 7.07 5.26
C TYR A 43 -1.85 5.54 5.34
N ILE A 44 -2.02 4.99 6.54
CA ILE A 44 -2.24 3.55 6.76
C ILE A 44 -3.48 3.08 6.00
N PHE A 45 -4.59 3.83 6.07
CA PHE A 45 -5.81 3.48 5.34
C PHE A 45 -5.65 3.59 3.83
N GLY A 46 -4.86 4.56 3.34
CA GLY A 46 -4.50 4.66 1.92
C GLY A 46 -3.76 3.41 1.43
N VAL A 47 -2.71 3.00 2.15
CA VAL A 47 -1.94 1.78 1.84
C VAL A 47 -2.84 0.55 1.90
N ALA A 48 -3.65 0.40 2.95
CA ALA A 48 -4.54 -0.75 3.12
C ALA A 48 -5.60 -0.84 2.01
N HIS A 49 -6.11 0.29 1.55
CA HIS A 49 -7.04 0.33 0.42
C HIS A 49 -6.39 -0.21 -0.86
N GLU A 50 -5.18 0.23 -1.17
CA GLU A 50 -4.44 -0.25 -2.34
C GLU A 50 -4.10 -1.75 -2.22
N MET A 51 -3.77 -2.24 -1.02
CA MET A 51 -3.48 -3.67 -0.79
C MET A 51 -4.72 -4.52 -1.06
N ARG A 52 -5.90 -4.05 -0.62
CA ARG A 52 -7.18 -4.69 -0.90
C ARG A 52 -7.45 -4.76 -2.40
N VAL A 53 -7.32 -3.64 -3.12
CA VAL A 53 -7.51 -3.58 -4.58
C VAL A 53 -6.58 -4.56 -5.29
N MET A 54 -5.34 -4.70 -4.82
CA MET A 54 -4.38 -5.63 -5.39
C MET A 54 -4.78 -7.09 -5.19
N VAL A 55 -5.20 -7.47 -3.98
CA VAL A 55 -5.70 -8.82 -3.66
C VAL A 55 -6.97 -9.14 -4.46
N GLU A 56 -7.90 -8.19 -4.57
CA GLU A 56 -9.13 -8.37 -5.36
C GLU A 56 -8.86 -8.62 -6.85
N ARG A 57 -7.77 -8.07 -7.40
CA ARG A 57 -7.41 -8.21 -8.82
C ARG A 57 -6.49 -9.38 -9.13
N VAL A 58 -5.51 -9.65 -8.26
CA VAL A 58 -4.39 -10.57 -8.51
C VAL A 58 -4.43 -11.81 -7.60
N GLY A 59 -5.28 -11.79 -6.57
CA GLY A 59 -5.51 -12.91 -5.64
C GLY A 59 -4.54 -12.92 -4.45
N THR A 60 -3.23 -12.86 -4.69
CA THR A 60 -2.23 -12.83 -3.62
C THR A 60 -1.03 -11.97 -3.99
N PHE A 61 -0.42 -11.33 -2.99
CA PHE A 61 0.77 -10.50 -3.18
C PHE A 61 1.73 -10.70 -2.00
N ASP A 62 2.85 -11.37 -2.27
CA ASP A 62 3.82 -11.76 -1.24
C ASP A 62 4.87 -10.66 -1.02
N LEU A 63 4.56 -9.75 -0.10
CA LEU A 63 5.42 -8.62 0.26
C LEU A 63 6.57 -8.97 1.18
N LEU A 64 6.43 -10.04 1.95
CA LEU A 64 7.34 -10.41 3.02
C LEU A 64 8.11 -11.70 2.68
N LYS A 65 8.17 -12.06 1.40
CA LYS A 65 8.87 -13.24 0.93
C LYS A 65 10.30 -13.28 1.48
N GLY A 66 10.62 -14.32 2.24
CA GLY A 66 11.95 -14.50 2.84
C GLY A 66 12.20 -13.68 4.12
N LYS A 67 11.16 -13.10 4.75
CA LYS A 67 11.21 -12.52 6.10
C LYS A 67 10.53 -13.48 7.08
N ILE A 68 11.16 -13.75 8.22
CA ILE A 68 10.68 -14.59 9.34
C ILE A 68 10.89 -13.80 10.62
#